data_AF-A0A378B5Y3-F1
#
_entry.id   AF-A0A378B5Y3-F1
#
_cell.length_a   1.000
_cell.length_b   1.000
_cell.length_c   1.000
_cell.angle_alpha   90.00
_cell.angle_beta   90.00
_cell.angle_gamma   90.00
#
_symmetry.space_group_name_H-M   'P 1'
#
loop_
_entity.id
_entity.type
_entity.pdbx_description
1 polymer ?
#
loop_
_entity_poly.entity_id
_entity_poly.type
_entity_poly.pdbx_seq_one_letter_code
_entity_poly.pdbx_strand_id
1 'polypeptide(L)' 'MARRIGFGWYFSHPDSKYFAVAQIQRDQVEDYALRKGMTPAEVERWLAPNLGYDAD' A
#
# COMPACT_ATOMS: atom_id res chain seq x y z
N MET A 1 -31.91 2.78 4.74
CA MET A 1 -31.51 1.35 4.66
C MET A 1 -30.14 1.29 3.99
N ALA A 2 -29.05 1.17 4.75
CA ALA A 2 -27.69 1.12 4.21
C ALA A 2 -27.35 -0.32 3.81
N ARG A 3 -27.02 -0.55 2.52
CA ARG A 3 -26.48 -1.84 2.07
C ARG A 3 -25.01 -1.92 2.49
N ARG A 4 -24.66 -2.94 3.28
CA ARG A 4 -23.28 -3.26 3.63
C ARG A 4 -22.69 -4.12 2.51
N ILE A 5 -21.72 -3.59 1.76
CA ILE A 5 -20.96 -4.35 0.75
C ILE A 5 -19.51 -4.51 1.22
N GLY A 6 -18.92 -5.67 0.97
CA GLY A 6 -17.51 -5.96 1.22
C GLY A 6 -16.81 -6.38 -0.07
N PHE A 7 -15.56 -5.97 -0.25
CA PHE A 7 -14.70 -6.33 -1.37
C PHE A 7 -13.32 -6.78 -0.85
N GLY A 8 -12.63 -7.63 -1.58
CA GLY A 8 -11.31 -8.15 -1.18
C GLY A 8 -10.77 -9.20 -2.15
N TRP A 9 -9.60 -9.76 -1.81
CA TRP A 9 -8.89 -10.76 -2.59
C TRP A 9 -8.89 -12.12 -1.86
N TYR A 10 -8.82 -13.22 -2.63
CA TYR A 10 -8.70 -14.59 -2.11
C TYR A 10 -7.29 -15.13 -2.34
N PHE A 11 -6.70 -15.72 -1.30
CA PHE A 11 -5.41 -16.42 -1.35
C PHE A 11 -5.59 -17.86 -0.83
N SER A 12 -5.05 -18.87 -1.54
CA SER A 12 -5.27 -20.30 -1.23
C SER A 12 -4.04 -21.04 -0.71
N HIS A 13 -2.90 -20.36 -0.59
CA HIS A 13 -1.67 -20.99 -0.13
C HIS A 13 -1.77 -21.32 1.37
N PRO A 14 -1.37 -22.51 1.84
CA PRO A 14 -1.56 -22.93 3.24
C PRO A 14 -0.86 -22.02 4.26
N ASP A 15 0.23 -21.37 3.85
CA ASP A 15 0.99 -20.44 4.71
C ASP A 15 0.54 -18.98 4.55
N SER A 16 -0.50 -18.69 3.75
CA SER A 16 -1.06 -17.34 3.62
C SER A 16 -1.66 -16.88 4.94
N LYS A 17 -1.22 -15.70 5.40
CA LYS A 17 -1.69 -15.06 6.62
C LYS A 17 -1.78 -13.56 6.45
N TYR A 18 -2.66 -12.91 7.21
CA TYR A 18 -2.65 -11.46 7.32
C TYR A 18 -1.42 -11.01 8.10
N PHE A 19 -0.74 -10.01 7.56
CA PHE A 19 0.34 -9.31 8.24
C PHE A 19 0.26 -7.82 7.90
N ALA A 20 0.72 -6.99 8.83
CA ALA A 20 0.83 -5.56 8.58
C ALA A 20 2.07 -5.30 7.71
N VAL A 21 1.90 -4.48 6.68
CA VAL A 21 3.04 -3.88 5.98
C VAL A 21 3.63 -2.84 6.93
N ALA A 22 4.89 -3.02 7.32
CA ALA A 22 5.60 -2.08 8.18
C ALA A 22 5.92 -0.78 7.42
N GLN A 23 6.66 0.11 8.06
CA GLN A 23 7.11 1.35 7.45
C GLN A 23 7.96 1.08 6.19
N ILE A 24 7.63 1.75 5.08
CA ILE A 24 8.33 1.65 3.81
C ILE A 24 9.28 2.84 3.61
N GLN A 25 10.37 2.61 2.87
CA GLN A 25 11.40 3.62 2.60
C GLN A 25 11.24 4.21 1.20
N ARG A 26 11.97 5.30 0.92
CA ARG A 26 11.85 6.08 -0.32
C ARG A 26 12.11 5.25 -1.58
N ASP A 27 13.04 4.31 -1.51
CA ASP A 27 13.35 3.37 -2.60
C ASP A 27 12.12 2.52 -3.00
N GLN A 28 11.36 2.02 -2.02
CA GLN A 28 10.13 1.26 -2.27
C GLN A 28 9.01 2.12 -2.84
N VAL A 29 8.94 3.38 -2.43
CA VAL A 29 7.98 4.36 -2.97
C VAL A 29 8.28 4.64 -4.44
N GLU A 30 9.55 4.89 -4.79
CA GLU A 30 9.99 5.15 -6.16
C GLU A 30 9.72 3.96 -7.08
N ASP A 31 10.05 2.74 -6.63
CA ASP A 31 9.77 1.52 -7.38
C ASP A 31 8.26 1.28 -7.56
N TYR A 32 7.45 1.52 -6.52
CA TYR A 32 6.00 1.40 -6.62
C TYR A 32 5.40 2.47 -7.55
N ALA A 33 5.89 3.70 -7.48
CA ALA A 33 5.50 4.80 -8.38
C ALA A 33 5.75 4.42 -9.85
N LEU A 34 6.94 3.88 -10.15
CA LEU A 34 7.28 3.39 -11.49
C LEU A 34 6.33 2.27 -11.96
N ARG A 35 6.09 1.25 -11.13
CA ARG A 35 5.20 0.13 -11.46
C ARG A 35 3.76 0.56 -11.70
N LYS A 36 3.30 1.60 -11.02
CA LYS A 36 1.94 2.12 -11.11
C LYS A 36 1.79 3.25 -12.13
N GLY A 37 2.89 3.75 -12.70
CA GLY A 37 2.89 4.93 -13.59
C GLY A 37 2.46 6.21 -12.89
N MET A 38 2.77 6.33 -11.59
CA MET A 38 2.43 7.46 -10.74
C MET A 38 3.70 8.27 -10.42
N THR A 39 3.54 9.51 -9.97
CA THR A 39 4.66 10.27 -9.40
C THR A 39 4.95 9.81 -7.95
N PRO A 40 6.20 9.93 -7.46
CA PRO A 40 6.52 9.63 -6.07
C PRO A 40 5.64 10.41 -5.07
N ALA A 41 5.41 11.70 -5.32
CA ALA A 41 4.56 12.55 -4.46
C ALA A 41 3.10 12.06 -4.37
N GLU A 42 2.53 11.54 -5.48
CA GLU A 42 1.20 10.93 -5.44
C GLU A 42 1.19 9.66 -4.59
N VAL A 43 2.22 8.82 -4.72
CA VAL A 43 2.36 7.59 -3.92
C VAL A 43 2.53 7.91 -2.44
N GLU A 44 3.38 8.88 -2.10
CA GLU A 44 3.59 9.36 -0.73
C GLU A 44 2.27 9.84 -0.11
N ARG A 45 1.45 10.57 -0.87
CA ARG A 45 0.11 10.98 -0.42
C ARG A 45 -0.81 9.79 -0.13
N TRP A 46 -0.82 8.75 -0.97
CA TRP A 46 -1.66 7.57 -0.76
C TRP A 46 -1.17 6.66 0.37
N LEU A 47 0.15 6.59 0.55
CA LEU A 47 0.81 5.69 1.49
C LEU A 47 1.31 6.40 2.76
N ALA A 48 0.94 7.66 2.98
CA ALA A 48 1.41 8.49 4.09
C ALA A 48 1.45 7.79 5.47
N PRO A 49 0.44 6.99 5.90
CA PRO A 49 0.48 6.30 7.19
C PRO A 49 1.58 5.23 7.32
N ASN A 50 2.15 4.81 6.19
CA ASN A 50 3.11 3.72 6.10
C ASN A 50 4.51 4.21 5.70
N LEU A 51 4.76 5.52 5.62
CA LEU A 51 6.09 6.07 5.29
C LEU A 51 7.02 6.07 6.51
N GLY A 52 8.17 5.42 6.39
CA GLY A 52 9.22 5.37 7.42
C GLY A 52 10.20 6.52 7.37
N TYR A 53 9.83 7.62 6.71
CA TYR A 53 10.61 8.84 6.52
C TYR A 53 9.68 10.03 6.38
N ASP A 54 10.21 11.23 6.60
CA ASP A 54 9.45 12.47 6.37
C ASP A 54 9.40 12.76 4.86
N ALA A 55 8.19 12.74 4.31
CA ALA A 55 7.91 13.22 2.95
C ALA A 55 7.60 14.72 3.01
N ASP A 56 8.14 15.46 2.04
CA ASP A 56 7.98 16.92 1.93
C ASP A 56 6.62 17.32 1.32
#